data_AF-A0A7V9LAX6-F1
#
_entry.id   AF-A0A7V9LAX6-F1
#
_cell.length_a   1.000
_cell.length_b   1.000
_cell.length_c   1.000
_cell.angle_alpha   90.00
_cell.angle_beta   90.00
_cell.angle_gamma   90.00
#
_symmetry.space_group_name_H-M   'P 1'
#
loop_
_entity.id
_entity.type
_entity.pdbx_description
1 polymer ?
#
loop_
_entity_poly.entity_id
_entity_poly.type
_entity_poly.pdbx_seq_one_letter_code
_entity_poly.pdbx_strand_id
1 'polypeptide(L)'
;LIERDDPRGELINIDLALEARSGDEVALNERRAEILAHSAPKLLGDVFARVVADGYGTVTWRRGFVDQVKYRGDRHLGHLKSVGWLIKLMTTVHEPFSLLRSLDLSYTDVTDVRPLLKFRHLATLRIDGCNPTPASLEALRAIRSDLEVLTERDYSMNDT
;
A
#
# COMPACT_ATOMS: atom_id res chain seq x y z
N LEU A 1 12.92 -18.49 10.60
CA LEU A 1 13.12 -18.02 11.99
C LEU A 1 12.38 -16.70 12.09
N ILE A 2 11.20 -16.70 12.74
CA ILE A 2 10.48 -15.46 13.01
C ILE A 2 11.38 -14.68 13.98
N GLU A 3 11.81 -13.49 13.60
CA GLU A 3 12.60 -12.63 14.48
C GLU A 3 11.80 -12.41 15.76
N ARG A 4 12.50 -12.45 16.90
CA ARG A 4 11.91 -12.57 18.24
C ARG A 4 11.04 -11.37 18.65
N ASP A 5 10.97 -10.33 17.80
CA ASP A 5 10.25 -9.07 17.97
C ASP A 5 9.32 -8.74 16.79
N ASP A 6 8.99 -9.73 15.95
CA ASP A 6 8.07 -9.53 14.82
C ASP A 6 6.60 -9.49 15.31
N PRO A 7 5.91 -8.34 15.20
CA PRO A 7 4.55 -8.18 15.73
C PRO A 7 3.50 -8.97 14.93
N ARG A 8 3.85 -9.51 13.76
CA ARG A 8 2.86 -9.99 12.79
C ARG A 8 2.17 -11.25 13.24
N GLY A 9 2.84 -12.12 14.01
CA GLY A 9 2.22 -13.29 14.61
C GLY A 9 1.06 -12.92 15.55
N GLU A 10 1.27 -11.91 16.40
CA GLU A 10 0.23 -11.40 17.29
C GLU A 10 -0.88 -10.69 16.51
N LEU A 11 -0.53 -9.84 15.53
CA LEU A 11 -1.51 -9.17 14.67
C LEU A 11 -2.37 -10.16 13.88
N ILE A 12 -1.80 -11.27 13.38
CA ILE A 12 -2.54 -12.34 12.70
C ILE A 12 -3.60 -12.92 13.65
N ASN A 13 -3.21 -13.28 14.88
CA ASN A 13 -4.13 -13.86 15.84
C ASN A 13 -5.27 -12.89 16.21
N ILE A 14 -4.94 -11.61 16.41
CA ILE A 14 -5.94 -10.57 16.69
C ILE A 14 -6.89 -10.40 15.49
N ASP A 15 -6.35 -10.27 14.28
CA ASP A 15 -7.15 -10.10 13.06
C ASP A 15 -8.09 -11.30 12.82
N LEU A 16 -7.62 -12.54 13.06
CA LEU A 16 -8.46 -13.74 12.98
C LEU A 16 -9.56 -13.75 14.04
N ALA A 17 -9.26 -13.34 15.28
CA ALA A 17 -10.25 -13.27 16.34
C ALA A 17 -11.34 -12.21 16.04
N LEU A 18 -10.95 -11.04 15.52
CA LEU A 18 -11.86 -10.00 15.06
C LEU A 18 -12.72 -10.48 13.88
N GLU A 19 -12.14 -11.15 12.89
CA GLU A 19 -12.87 -11.74 11.76
C GLU A 19 -13.89 -12.80 12.21
N ALA A 20 -13.52 -13.62 13.20
CA ALA A 20 -14.38 -14.64 13.79
C ALA A 20 -15.41 -14.09 14.78
N ARG A 21 -15.37 -12.77 15.10
CA ARG A 21 -16.17 -12.13 16.15
C ARG A 21 -16.07 -12.85 17.49
N SER A 22 -14.85 -13.28 17.82
CA SER A 22 -14.56 -14.05 19.03
C SER A 22 -13.83 -13.18 20.05
N GLY A 23 -14.35 -13.11 21.27
CA GLY A 23 -13.74 -12.37 22.38
C GLY A 23 -14.24 -10.92 22.48
N ASP A 24 -13.47 -10.09 23.17
CA ASP A 24 -13.76 -8.67 23.35
C ASP A 24 -13.19 -7.86 22.18
N GLU A 25 -14.07 -7.47 21.25
CA GLU A 25 -13.67 -6.71 20.05
C GLU A 25 -13.05 -5.35 20.39
N VAL A 26 -13.45 -4.70 21.49
CA VAL A 26 -12.90 -3.40 21.88
C VAL A 26 -11.46 -3.58 22.33
N ALA A 27 -11.23 -4.50 23.27
CA ALA A 27 -9.89 -4.80 23.77
C ALA A 27 -8.94 -5.29 22.66
N LEU A 28 -9.46 -6.10 21.72
CA LEU A 28 -8.69 -6.57 20.56
C LEU A 28 -8.30 -5.41 19.62
N ASN A 29 -9.23 -4.50 19.33
CA ASN A 29 -8.95 -3.33 18.50
C ASN A 29 -7.97 -2.35 19.17
N GLU A 30 -8.08 -2.14 20.47
CA GLU A 30 -7.12 -1.32 21.24
C GLU A 30 -5.73 -1.95 21.20
N ARG A 31 -5.62 -3.25 21.50
CA ARG A 31 -4.34 -3.97 21.43
C ARG A 31 -3.73 -3.94 20.03
N ARG A 32 -4.56 -4.12 19.01
CA ARG A 32 -4.14 -4.01 17.60
C ARG A 32 -3.57 -2.63 17.30
N ALA A 33 -4.25 -1.57 17.73
CA ALA A 33 -3.81 -0.20 17.53
C ALA A 33 -2.47 0.09 18.23
N GLU A 34 -2.29 -0.40 19.46
CA GLU A 34 -1.02 -0.28 20.19
C GLU A 34 0.15 -0.93 19.45
N ILE A 35 -0.03 -2.18 18.99
CA ILE A 35 1.02 -2.91 18.27
C ILE A 35 1.38 -2.17 16.98
N LEU A 36 0.38 -1.70 16.23
CA LEU A 36 0.62 -0.96 15.00
C LEU A 36 1.33 0.37 15.28
N ALA A 37 0.94 1.11 16.32
CA ALA A 37 1.59 2.36 16.69
C ALA A 37 3.08 2.18 17.03
N HIS A 38 3.45 1.07 17.69
CA HIS A 38 4.83 0.80 18.08
C HIS A 38 5.67 0.17 16.96
N SER A 39 5.07 -0.67 16.13
CA SER A 39 5.83 -1.53 15.20
C SER A 39 5.70 -1.12 13.73
N ALA A 40 4.62 -0.43 13.32
CA ALA A 40 4.47 0.03 11.93
C ALA A 40 5.63 0.95 11.49
N PRO A 41 6.15 1.89 12.30
CA PRO A 41 7.29 2.71 11.88
C PRO A 41 8.55 1.90 11.60
N LYS A 42 8.80 0.85 12.38
CA LYS A 42 9.95 -0.05 12.18
C LYS A 42 9.81 -0.87 10.90
N LEU A 43 8.60 -1.36 10.62
CA LEU A 43 8.30 -2.18 9.44
C LEU A 43 8.27 -1.36 8.14
N LEU A 44 7.79 -0.12 8.22
CA LEU A 44 7.61 0.76 7.05
C LEU A 44 8.76 1.76 6.87
N GLY A 45 9.64 1.92 7.85
CA GLY A 45 10.64 2.97 7.91
C GLY A 45 10.07 4.32 8.37
N ASP A 46 10.87 5.04 9.15
CA ASP A 46 10.47 6.30 9.81
C ASP A 46 9.97 7.37 8.84
N VAL A 47 10.55 7.43 7.63
CA VAL A 47 10.15 8.39 6.60
C VAL A 47 8.71 8.16 6.17
N PHE A 48 8.32 6.92 5.88
CA PHE A 48 6.94 6.64 5.45
C PHE A 48 5.95 6.81 6.60
N ALA A 49 6.32 6.38 7.81
CA ALA A 49 5.51 6.59 9.00
C ALA A 49 5.20 8.07 9.23
N ARG A 50 6.20 8.94 9.07
CA ARG A 50 6.00 10.39 9.15
C ARG A 50 5.10 10.92 8.04
N VAL A 51 5.26 10.44 6.80
CA VAL A 51 4.43 10.92 5.69
C VAL A 51 2.97 10.50 5.85
N VAL A 52 2.70 9.35 6.46
CA VAL A 52 1.35 8.95 6.88
C VAL A 52 0.84 9.84 8.02
N ALA A 53 1.67 10.13 9.03
CA ALA A 53 1.31 11.00 10.15
C ALA A 53 0.98 12.45 9.69
N ASP A 54 1.70 12.95 8.70
CA ASP A 54 1.49 14.28 8.09
C ASP A 54 0.29 14.30 7.10
N GLY A 55 -0.44 13.17 6.96
CA GLY A 55 -1.68 13.09 6.18
C GLY A 55 -1.51 12.94 4.67
N TYR A 56 -0.29 12.76 4.18
CA TYR A 56 -0.01 12.59 2.75
C TYR A 56 -0.16 11.15 2.25
N GLY A 57 -0.35 10.21 3.16
CA GLY A 57 -0.62 8.82 2.82
C GLY A 57 -1.38 8.11 3.90
N THR A 58 -1.95 6.95 3.55
CA THR A 58 -2.59 6.05 4.50
C THR A 58 -2.11 4.63 4.26
N VAL A 59 -2.08 3.85 5.33
CA VAL A 59 -1.78 2.43 5.29
C VAL A 59 -2.86 1.68 6.06
N THR A 60 -3.33 0.59 5.50
CA THR A 60 -4.19 -0.36 6.22
C THR A 60 -3.48 -1.68 6.36
N TRP A 61 -3.82 -2.39 7.43
CA TRP A 61 -3.19 -3.66 7.80
C TRP A 61 -4.25 -4.76 7.79
N ARG A 62 -3.84 -5.96 7.42
CA ARG A 62 -4.67 -7.16 7.45
C ARG A 62 -3.82 -8.40 7.66
N ARG A 63 -4.19 -9.20 8.63
CA ARG A 63 -3.49 -10.41 9.07
C ARG A 63 -2.01 -10.13 9.29
N GLY A 64 -1.69 -9.01 9.95
CA GLY A 64 -0.31 -8.59 10.21
C GLY A 64 0.49 -8.09 8.98
N PHE A 65 -0.09 -8.04 7.78
CA PHE A 65 0.57 -7.50 6.59
C PHE A 65 -0.02 -6.16 6.18
N VAL A 66 0.76 -5.39 5.43
CA VAL A 66 0.25 -4.20 4.74
C VAL A 66 -0.70 -4.64 3.65
N ASP A 67 -1.93 -4.14 3.73
CA ASP A 67 -3.04 -4.53 2.86
C ASP A 67 -3.28 -3.50 1.76
N GLN A 68 -3.32 -2.23 2.15
CA GLN A 68 -3.51 -1.12 1.23
C GLN A 68 -2.55 0.02 1.57
N VAL A 69 -2.00 0.63 0.54
CA VAL A 69 -1.20 1.85 0.64
C VAL A 69 -1.81 2.91 -0.26
N LYS A 70 -2.03 4.11 0.30
CA LYS A 70 -2.34 5.30 -0.47
C LYS A 70 -1.24 6.32 -0.24
N TYR A 71 -0.65 6.81 -1.31
CA TYR A 71 0.33 7.87 -1.31
C TYR A 71 0.03 8.79 -2.49
N ARG A 72 -0.72 9.85 -2.23
CA ARG A 72 -1.27 10.70 -3.28
C ARG A 72 -0.56 12.05 -3.29
N GLY A 73 -0.24 12.56 -4.48
CA GLY A 73 0.06 13.97 -4.63
C GLY A 73 -1.17 14.87 -4.50
N ASP A 74 -0.95 16.16 -4.69
CA ASP A 74 -2.05 17.14 -4.74
C ASP A 74 -2.07 17.80 -6.13
N ARG A 75 -3.20 17.64 -6.82
CA ARG A 75 -3.45 18.24 -8.14
C ARG A 75 -3.43 19.77 -8.12
N HIS A 76 -3.65 20.40 -6.96
CA HIS A 76 -3.72 21.86 -6.81
C HIS A 76 -2.36 22.50 -6.55
N LEU A 77 -1.40 21.72 -6.05
CA LEU A 77 -0.07 22.25 -5.73
C LEU A 77 0.84 22.40 -6.95
N GLY A 78 0.37 22.02 -8.15
CA GLY A 78 1.07 22.20 -9.42
C GLY A 78 2.36 21.39 -9.58
N HIS A 79 2.70 20.54 -8.61
CA HIS A 79 3.86 19.65 -8.65
C HIS A 79 3.48 18.24 -8.21
N LEU A 80 3.99 17.24 -8.93
CA LEU A 80 3.84 15.84 -8.59
C LEU A 80 4.71 15.51 -7.37
N LYS A 81 4.20 14.66 -6.46
CA LYS A 81 5.00 14.19 -5.32
C LYS A 81 6.00 13.12 -5.75
N SER A 82 7.20 13.16 -5.18
CA SER A 82 8.19 12.12 -5.45
C SER A 82 7.85 10.82 -4.77
N VAL A 83 7.78 9.73 -5.55
CA VAL A 83 7.39 8.39 -5.07
C VAL A 83 8.45 7.31 -5.28
N GLY A 84 9.53 7.62 -6.00
CA GLY A 84 10.59 6.64 -6.28
C GLY A 84 11.19 6.01 -5.03
N TRP A 85 11.34 6.79 -3.94
CA TRP A 85 11.81 6.30 -2.65
C TRP A 85 10.85 5.28 -2.03
N LEU A 86 9.54 5.48 -2.16
CA LEU A 86 8.50 4.59 -1.62
C LEU A 86 8.49 3.27 -2.38
N ILE A 87 8.50 3.32 -3.72
CA ILE A 87 8.59 2.11 -4.56
C ILE A 87 9.86 1.33 -4.21
N LYS A 88 11.01 2.02 -4.06
CA LYS A 88 12.26 1.38 -3.66
C LYS A 88 12.17 0.74 -2.27
N LEU A 89 11.61 1.45 -1.30
CA LEU A 89 11.41 0.95 0.06
C LEU A 89 10.57 -0.34 0.05
N MET A 90 9.37 -0.30 -0.53
CA MET A 90 8.45 -1.45 -0.57
C MET A 90 9.04 -2.65 -1.33
N THR A 91 9.86 -2.40 -2.36
CA THR A 91 10.49 -3.47 -3.14
C THR A 91 11.80 -4.01 -2.55
N THR A 92 12.40 -3.28 -1.60
CA THR A 92 13.59 -3.69 -0.84
C THR A 92 13.18 -4.45 0.41
N VAL A 93 12.26 -3.87 1.20
CA VAL A 93 11.69 -4.47 2.41
C VAL A 93 10.35 -5.11 2.05
N HIS A 94 10.38 -6.11 1.18
CA HIS A 94 9.17 -6.65 0.54
C HIS A 94 8.24 -7.43 1.49
N GLU A 95 8.75 -7.84 2.63
CA GLU A 95 8.14 -8.84 3.50
C GLU A 95 6.79 -8.34 4.10
N PRO A 96 6.69 -7.12 4.67
CA PRO A 96 5.42 -6.58 5.14
C PRO A 96 4.41 -6.30 4.01
N PHE A 97 4.89 -6.09 2.79
CA PHE A 97 4.06 -5.78 1.60
C PHE A 97 3.74 -7.03 0.76
N SER A 98 4.12 -8.22 1.24
CA SER A 98 3.94 -9.47 0.49
C SER A 98 2.47 -9.75 0.17
N LEU A 99 1.53 -9.30 1.02
CA LEU A 99 0.09 -9.39 0.80
C LEU A 99 -0.57 -8.07 0.40
N LEU A 100 0.19 -7.09 -0.14
CA LEU A 100 -0.37 -5.82 -0.60
C LEU A 100 -1.40 -6.08 -1.72
N ARG A 101 -2.64 -5.62 -1.53
CA ARG A 101 -3.75 -5.80 -2.48
C ARG A 101 -4.16 -4.53 -3.21
N SER A 102 -3.97 -3.36 -2.60
CA SER A 102 -4.29 -2.08 -3.23
C SER A 102 -3.17 -1.08 -3.06
N LEU A 103 -2.79 -0.43 -4.17
CA LEU A 103 -1.80 0.64 -4.18
C LEU A 103 -2.33 1.84 -4.95
N ASP A 104 -2.40 2.99 -4.29
CA ASP A 104 -2.77 4.26 -4.89
C ASP A 104 -1.58 5.20 -4.88
N LEU A 105 -1.04 5.50 -6.06
CA LEU A 105 0.06 6.43 -6.31
C LEU A 105 -0.41 7.63 -7.15
N SER A 106 -1.68 7.99 -7.06
CA SER A 106 -2.22 9.03 -7.94
C SER A 106 -1.56 10.39 -7.69
N TYR A 107 -1.37 11.17 -8.74
CA TYR A 107 -0.75 12.50 -8.76
C TYR A 107 0.69 12.51 -8.23
N THR A 108 1.42 11.40 -8.40
CA THR A 108 2.86 11.32 -8.11
C THR A 108 3.69 11.37 -9.39
N ASP A 109 5.01 11.48 -9.24
CA ASP A 109 5.98 11.50 -10.34
C ASP A 109 6.30 10.11 -10.92
N VAL A 110 5.42 9.12 -10.73
CA VAL A 110 5.71 7.74 -11.15
C VAL A 110 5.76 7.64 -12.67
N THR A 111 6.91 7.20 -13.17
CA THR A 111 7.18 7.01 -14.61
C THR A 111 7.45 5.53 -14.96
N ASP A 112 7.77 4.70 -13.96
CA ASP A 112 8.05 3.28 -14.12
C ASP A 112 7.37 2.48 -13.00
N VAL A 113 6.43 1.63 -13.40
CA VAL A 113 5.65 0.73 -12.53
C VAL A 113 6.14 -0.72 -12.58
N ARG A 114 7.17 -1.04 -13.38
CA ARG A 114 7.74 -2.41 -13.44
C ARG A 114 8.18 -2.95 -12.07
N PRO A 115 8.73 -2.16 -11.13
CA PRO A 115 9.06 -2.69 -9.80
C PRO A 115 7.85 -3.25 -9.03
N LEU A 116 6.63 -2.79 -9.33
CA LEU A 116 5.40 -3.25 -8.70
C LEU A 116 5.02 -4.68 -9.08
N LEU A 117 5.64 -5.25 -10.14
CA LEU A 117 5.45 -6.64 -10.53
C LEU A 117 5.79 -7.63 -9.42
N LYS A 118 6.61 -7.24 -8.44
CA LYS A 118 6.95 -8.07 -7.26
C LYS A 118 5.74 -8.38 -6.38
N PHE A 119 4.71 -7.53 -6.36
CA PHE A 119 3.55 -7.69 -5.50
C PHE A 119 2.51 -8.60 -6.17
N ARG A 120 2.66 -9.91 -5.98
CA ARG A 120 1.81 -10.94 -6.61
C ARG A 120 0.34 -10.86 -6.22
N HIS A 121 0.04 -10.31 -5.05
CA HIS A 121 -1.32 -10.16 -4.54
C HIS A 121 -1.95 -8.80 -4.85
N LEU A 122 -1.21 -7.88 -5.49
CA LEU A 122 -1.72 -6.56 -5.84
C LEU A 122 -2.85 -6.72 -6.85
N ALA A 123 -4.07 -6.34 -6.48
CA ALA A 123 -5.27 -6.48 -7.32
C ALA A 123 -5.70 -5.15 -7.95
N THR A 124 -5.40 -4.03 -7.29
CA THR A 124 -5.76 -2.69 -7.75
C THR A 124 -4.55 -1.76 -7.69
N LEU A 125 -4.24 -1.11 -8.80
CA LEU A 125 -3.25 -0.04 -8.90
C LEU A 125 -3.92 1.24 -9.42
N ARG A 126 -3.90 2.31 -8.63
CA ARG A 126 -4.34 3.64 -9.06
C ARG A 126 -3.14 4.53 -9.36
N ILE A 127 -3.14 5.13 -10.54
CA ILE A 127 -2.06 5.99 -11.05
C ILE A 127 -2.67 7.20 -11.79
N ASP A 128 -3.78 7.72 -11.29
CA ASP A 128 -4.45 8.92 -11.85
C ASP A 128 -3.49 10.11 -11.85
N GLY A 129 -3.43 10.91 -12.91
CA GLY A 129 -2.54 12.08 -12.98
C GLY A 129 -1.04 11.75 -13.00
N CYS A 130 -0.66 10.48 -13.17
CA CYS A 130 0.72 10.05 -13.36
C CYS A 130 1.07 9.93 -14.85
N ASN A 131 2.36 9.77 -15.18
CA ASN A 131 2.83 9.61 -16.55
C ASN A 131 3.80 8.43 -16.73
N PRO A 132 3.35 7.18 -16.47
CA PRO A 132 4.16 6.00 -16.72
C PRO A 132 4.48 5.84 -18.20
N THR A 133 5.69 5.39 -18.50
CA THR A 133 6.11 5.14 -19.88
C THR A 133 5.27 4.02 -20.52
N PRO A 134 5.01 4.06 -21.86
CA PRO A 134 4.27 3.01 -22.54
C PRO A 134 4.88 1.61 -22.31
N ALA A 135 6.20 1.49 -22.43
CA ALA A 135 6.92 0.25 -22.18
C ALA A 135 6.70 -0.29 -20.75
N SER A 136 6.59 0.60 -19.75
CA SER A 136 6.31 0.18 -18.37
C SER A 136 4.89 -0.36 -18.22
N LEU A 137 3.89 0.26 -18.85
CA LEU A 137 2.51 -0.21 -18.79
C LEU A 137 2.31 -1.51 -19.58
N GLU A 138 2.96 -1.64 -20.73
CA GLU A 138 2.95 -2.86 -21.53
C GLU A 138 3.54 -4.03 -20.76
N ALA A 139 4.71 -3.85 -20.13
CA ALA A 139 5.32 -4.87 -19.29
C ALA A 139 4.41 -5.30 -18.13
N LEU A 140 3.73 -4.33 -17.49
CA LEU A 140 2.78 -4.61 -16.41
C LEU A 140 1.61 -5.45 -16.92
N ARG A 141 0.96 -5.03 -18.01
CA ARG A 141 -0.21 -5.70 -18.59
C ARG A 141 0.12 -7.09 -19.15
N ALA A 142 1.32 -7.26 -19.70
CA ALA A 142 1.76 -8.54 -20.24
C ALA A 142 1.94 -9.61 -19.15
N ILE A 143 2.33 -9.20 -17.94
CA ILE A 143 2.62 -10.12 -16.83
C ILE A 143 1.43 -10.25 -15.87
N ARG A 144 0.69 -9.16 -15.68
CA ARG A 144 -0.41 -9.02 -14.72
C ARG A 144 -1.69 -8.60 -15.45
N SER A 145 -2.22 -9.49 -16.30
CA SER A 145 -3.51 -9.27 -16.95
C SER A 145 -4.69 -9.27 -15.97
N ASP A 146 -4.48 -9.78 -14.77
CA ASP A 146 -5.42 -9.81 -13.65
C ASP A 146 -5.43 -8.52 -12.81
N LEU A 147 -4.42 -7.66 -12.96
CA LEU A 147 -4.30 -6.42 -12.20
C LEU A 147 -5.18 -5.32 -12.80
N GLU A 148 -6.11 -4.81 -12.00
CA GLU A 148 -6.92 -3.65 -12.35
C GLU A 148 -6.06 -2.38 -12.23
N VAL A 149 -5.81 -1.72 -13.36
CA VAL A 149 -5.06 -0.46 -13.42
C VAL A 149 -6.04 0.67 -13.70
N LEU A 150 -6.23 1.55 -12.72
CA LEU A 150 -7.16 2.66 -12.77
C LEU A 150 -6.41 3.96 -13.11
N THR A 151 -6.89 4.64 -14.15
CA THR A 151 -6.38 5.91 -14.67
C THR A 151 -7.52 6.91 -14.88
N GLU A 152 -7.22 8.22 -14.96
CA GLU A 152 -8.25 9.25 -15.15
C GLU A 152 -9.10 9.05 -16.41
N ARG A 153 -8.58 8.32 -17.41
CA ARG A 153 -9.30 7.96 -18.64
C ARG A 153 -10.46 7.00 -18.40
N ASP A 154 -10.44 6.25 -17.30
CA ASP A 154 -11.48 5.28 -16.96
C ASP A 154 -12.73 5.97 -16.35
N TYR A 155 -12.61 7.23 -15.94
CA TYR A 155 -13.71 8.03 -15.39
C TYR A 155 -14.49 8.84 -16.45
N SER A 156 -13.94 9.03 -17.66
CA SER A 156 -14.61 9.81 -18.71
C SER A 156 -15.60 9.02 -19.57
N MET A 157 -15.87 7.76 -19.24
CA MET A 157 -16.85 6.91 -19.94
C MET A 157 -18.19 6.76 -19.21
N ASN A 158 -18.41 7.46 -18.10
CA ASN A 158 -19.67 7.39 -17.34
C ASN A 158 -20.49 8.70 -17.30
N ASP A 159 -20.09 9.73 -18.05
CA ASP A 159 -20.97 10.87 -18.35
C ASP A 159 -21.54 10.69 -19.76
N THR A 160 -22.71 10.05 -19.86
CA THR A 160 -23.62 10.12 -21.01
C THR A 160 -25.02 10.40 -20.53
#